data_AF-A0A443QEV7-F1
#
_entry.id   AF-A0A443QEV7-F1
#
_cell.length_a   1.000
_cell.length_b   1.000
_cell.length_c   1.000
_cell.angle_alpha   90.00
_cell.angle_beta   90.00
_cell.angle_gamma   90.00
#
_symmetry.space_group_name_H-M   'P 1'
#
loop_
_entity.id
_entity.type
_entity.pdbx_description
1 polymer ?
#
loop_
_entity_poly.entity_id
_entity_poly.type
_entity_poly.pdbx_seq_one_letter_code
_entity_poly.pdbx_strand_id
1 'polypeptide(L)' 'NKDYDAYLSYTKVDPDQWNQETGEEERFALEILPDMLEKHYGYKLFIPDRDLIPTG' A
#
# COMPACT_ATOMS: atom_id res chain seq x y z
N ASN A 1 -6.50 3.21 -21.79
CA ASN A 1 -7.31 3.25 -20.56
C ASN A 1 -6.31 3.31 -19.40
N LYS A 2 -6.47 4.18 -18.40
CA LYS A 2 -5.59 4.16 -17.22
C LYS A 2 -6.17 3.11 -16.27
N ASP A 3 -5.42 2.06 -15.96
CA ASP A 3 -5.94 0.96 -15.15
C ASP A 3 -6.05 1.30 -13.65
N TYR A 4 -5.44 2.40 -13.21
CA TYR A 4 -5.38 2.79 -11.80
C TYR A 4 -5.59 4.30 -11.65
N ASP A 5 -6.31 4.72 -10.63
CA ASP A 5 -6.56 6.13 -10.34
C ASP A 5 -5.35 6.77 -9.68
N ALA A 6 -4.74 6.06 -8.73
CA ALA A 6 -3.59 6.51 -7.96
C ALA A 6 -2.51 5.42 -7.80
N TYR A 7 -1.27 5.88 -7.61
CA TYR A 7 -0.12 5.05 -7.25
C TYR A 7 0.21 5.32 -5.78
N LEU A 8 0.31 4.28 -4.97
CA LEU A 8 0.59 4.38 -3.54
C LEU A 8 2.00 3.85 -3.25
N SER A 9 2.85 4.72 -2.71
CA SER A 9 4.14 4.36 -2.13
C SER A 9 4.17 4.72 -0.66
N TYR A 10 4.76 3.85 0.15
CA TYR A 10 5.00 4.08 1.57
C TYR A 10 6.46 3.74 1.90
N THR A 11 6.97 4.28 3.01
CA THR A 11 8.32 3.98 3.47
C THR A 11 8.30 2.67 4.24
N LYS A 12 9.04 1.68 3.75
CA LYS A 12 9.38 0.51 4.56
C LYS A 12 10.56 0.86 5.43
N VAL A 13 10.30 1.13 6.70
CA VAL A 13 11.37 1.28 7.69
C VAL A 13 11.77 -0.13 8.13
N ASP A 14 13.07 -0.40 8.16
CA ASP A 14 13.59 -1.71 8.55
C ASP A 14 13.09 -2.07 9.96
N PRO A 15 12.46 -3.24 10.18
CA PRO A 15 11.95 -3.64 11.49
C PRO A 15 13.06 -3.72 12.56
N ASP A 16 14.33 -3.86 12.16
CA ASP A 16 15.47 -3.79 13.08
C ASP A 16 15.76 -2.36 13.60
N GLN A 17 15.15 -1.33 13.00
CA GLN A 17 15.17 0.06 13.48
C GLN A 17 14.06 0.34 14.52
N TRP A 18 14.01 -0.52 15.55
CA TRP A 18 13.49 -0.37 16.93
C TRP A 18 12.06 0.18 17.21
N ASN A 19 11.32 0.83 16.31
CA ASN A 19 10.05 1.47 16.68
C ASN A 19 8.79 0.77 16.15
N GLN A 20 7.81 0.56 17.04
CA GLN A 20 6.49 -0.01 16.72
C GLN A 20 5.71 0.78 15.66
N GLU A 21 6.02 2.07 15.47
CA GLU A 21 5.43 2.92 14.41
C GLU A 21 5.70 2.38 12.99
N THR A 22 6.76 1.60 12.80
CA THR A 22 7.16 1.05 11.50
C THR A 22 6.13 0.07 10.91
N GLY A 23 5.39 -0.65 11.76
CA GLY A 23 4.31 -1.54 11.31
C GLY A 23 3.00 -0.83 11.00
N GLU A 24 2.79 0.38 11.55
CA GLU A 24 1.55 1.12 11.36
C GLU A 24 1.44 1.73 9.95
N GLU A 25 2.55 2.24 9.41
CA GLU A 25 2.57 2.76 8.03
C GLU A 25 2.28 1.66 7.00
N GLU A 26 2.89 0.48 7.17
CA GLU A 26 2.65 -0.67 6.31
C GLU A 26 1.19 -1.14 6.41
N ARG A 27 0.68 -1.30 7.64
CA ARG A 27 -0.72 -1.68 7.86
C ARG A 27 -1.68 -0.65 7.27
N PHE A 28 -1.37 0.64 7.40
CA PHE A 28 -2.19 1.69 6.81
C PHE A 28 -2.18 1.63 5.28
N ALA A 29 -1.01 1.49 4.67
CA ALA A 29 -0.84 1.47 3.22
C ALA A 29 -1.43 0.22 2.56
N LEU A 30 -1.32 -0.95 3.20
CA LEU A 30 -1.74 -2.23 2.62
C LEU A 30 -3.17 -2.64 2.99
N GLU A 31 -3.67 -2.23 4.15
CA GLU A 31 -4.98 -2.67 4.66
C GLU A 31 -5.97 -1.51 4.76
N ILE A 32 -5.69 -0.50 5.58
CA ILE A 32 -6.68 0.52 5.98
C ILE A 32 -7.06 1.42 4.80
N LEU A 33 -6.05 1.95 4.10
CA LEU A 33 -6.27 2.89 3.00
C LEU A 33 -6.94 2.22 1.78
N PRO A 34 -6.52 1.01 1.34
CA PRO A 34 -7.21 0.30 0.25
C PRO A 34 -8.63 -0.10 0.63
N ASP A 35 -8.86 -0.54 1.87
CA ASP A 35 -10.21 -0.86 2.35
C ASP A 35 -11.14 0.34 2.23
N MET A 36 -10.69 1.53 2.63
CA MET A 36 -11.48 2.75 2.47
C MET A 36 -11.68 3.10 0.99
N LEU A 37 -10.60 3.32 0.24
CA LEU A 37 -10.69 3.90 -1.10
C LEU A 37 -11.28 2.93 -2.14
N GLU A 38 -10.89 1.66 -2.11
CA GLU A 38 -11.33 0.68 -3.10
C GLU A 38 -12.74 0.14 -2.76
N LYS A 39 -13.02 -0.20 -1.49
CA LYS A 39 -14.34 -0.78 -1.12
C LYS A 39 -15.44 0.25 -0.98
N HIS A 40 -15.16 1.42 -0.41
CA HIS A 40 -16.20 2.41 -0.10
C HIS A 40 -16.34 3.51 -1.16
N TYR A 41 -15.28 3.81 -1.91
CA TYR A 41 -15.27 4.92 -2.86
C TYR A 41 -15.00 4.50 -4.32
N GLY A 42 -14.71 3.22 -4.57
CA GLY A 42 -14.56 2.67 -5.93
C GLY A 42 -13.28 3.11 -6.64
N TYR A 43 -12.29 3.64 -5.91
CA TYR A 43 -10.96 3.90 -6.48
C TYR A 43 -10.25 2.60 -6.81
N LYS A 44 -9.34 2.65 -7.77
CA LYS A 44 -8.42 1.56 -8.07
C LYS A 44 -6.98 2.02 -7.78
N LEU A 45 -6.38 1.49 -6.73
CA LEU A 45 -5.03 1.83 -6.30
C LEU A 45 -4.02 0.85 -6.92
N PHE A 46 -2.87 1.36 -7.33
CA PHE A 46 -1.71 0.53 -7.59
C PHE A 46 -0.76 0.61 -6.41
N ILE A 47 -0.48 -0.54 -5.80
CA ILE A 47 0.43 -0.67 -4.66
C ILE A 47 1.54 -1.64 -5.08
N PRO A 48 2.80 -1.20 -5.26
CA PRO A 48 3.87 -2.07 -5.74
C PRO A 48 3.99 -3.38 -4.97
N ASP A 49 3.95 -3.31 -3.64
CA ASP A 49 4.12 -4.48 -2.78
C ASP A 49 2.97 -5.50 -2.85
N ARG A 50 1.83 -5.11 -3.45
CA ARG A 50 0.66 -5.98 -3.67
C ARG A 50 0.53 -6.41 -5.12
N ASP A 51 0.75 -5.47 -6.04
CA ASP A 51 0.33 -5.56 -7.43
C ASP A 51 1.47 -5.82 -8.42
N LEU A 52 2.74 -5.52 -8.06
CA LEU A 52 3.89 -5.96 -8.85
C LEU A 52 4.14 -7.44 -8.62
N ILE A 53 3.78 -8.26 -9.60
CA ILE A 53 4.23 -9.65 -9.65
C ILE A 53 5.73 -9.63 -9.98
N PRO A 54 6.62 -10.20 -9.16
CA PRO A 54 8.02 -10.33 -9.50
C PRO A 54 8.12 -11.21 -10.76
N THR A 55 8.41 -10.58 -11.89
CA THR A 55 8.87 -11.28 -13.09
C THR A 55 10.39 -11.37 -12.94
N GLY A 56 10.88 -12.60 -12.82
CA GLY A 56 12.23 -12.93 -12.36
C GLY A 56 13.38 -12.42 -13.21
#